data_AF-A0AAT9H2U6-F1
#
_entry.id   AF-A0AAT9H2U6-F1
#
_cell.length_a   1.000
_cell.length_b   1.000
_cell.length_c   1.000
_cell.angle_alpha   90.00
_cell.angle_beta   90.00
_cell.angle_gamma   90.00
#
_symmetry.space_group_name_H-M   'P 1'
#
loop_
_entity.id
_entity.type
_entity.pdbx_description
1 polymer ?
#
loop_
_entity_poly.entity_id
_entity_poly.type
_entity_poly.pdbx_seq_one_letter_code
_entity_poly.pdbx_strand_id
1 'polypeptide(L)'
;MNYILRIDPKNPYKERLEKAIVNLLPFVDAEAVYLSFNKSNKVTVITFILKKETDEEEEVLEEIQDKVTSTYPEFIFRFMDSDCAKKGFKNGKPYFVQHCTLKELIYFEPGAKVFYPREDTSKKLLKKAKKRFSLDMEAAVVSFRNVSVYSGKNKNEEAVFALYQTLRYIYICASEFFTAVFISNTCLFQQYDYIIKYAPSFKKVLNKNTALHNEIVEMLNKAYSCAMKNEEMGDIDPELLIKAKIKVELMQKELNRLFLEYKTFCKEKMRKLCRQECTGKYIFNEKIPSNYFVDDALKSINDLMIVNSNIRCVYCFGYIILHDQENKSKNYSAKLPGYHFYLLIINLDQAQYEIAPMEELILEKFEGRHQATVLSHSAELIRKKKAYQKCFFEDVKTHGLLIYNAPYYSVYLKKYRRSWETEFKEKYEKERVLIAGQLFADAEHYLSDNNVTVKRVLFRRVIEQIGLGLIYLHLGYLSDKLSMNSLFSLLKYIQRIELPFDHENEKEAKILQYLFETAVVSINKEAQDNNSDYDKLIENRCILFLKHAKDQVTKEAIKLDFKKPIYF
;
A
#
# COMPACT_ATOMS: atom_id res chain seq x y z
N MET A 1 -13.55 5.28 -27.19
CA MET A 1 -12.24 5.14 -26.49
C MET A 1 -12.19 3.77 -25.82
N ASN A 2 -11.02 3.11 -25.80
CA ASN A 2 -10.85 1.87 -25.03
C ASN A 2 -10.43 2.23 -23.60
N TYR A 3 -11.37 2.21 -22.67
CA TYR A 3 -11.08 2.38 -21.24
C TYR A 3 -10.47 1.10 -20.69
N ILE A 4 -9.25 1.18 -20.15
CA ILE A 4 -8.61 0.05 -19.47
C ILE A 4 -9.01 0.11 -18.01
N LEU A 5 -9.78 -0.88 -17.55
CA LEU A 5 -10.16 -1.03 -16.14
C LEU A 5 -9.27 -2.08 -15.45
N ARG A 6 -8.89 -1.82 -14.21
CA ARG A 6 -8.08 -2.74 -13.38
C ARG A 6 -8.89 -3.35 -12.24
N ILE A 7 -9.92 -4.11 -12.59
CA ILE A 7 -10.72 -4.82 -11.60
C ILE A 7 -10.04 -6.16 -11.29
N ASP A 8 -9.92 -6.49 -9.99
CA ASP A 8 -9.36 -7.77 -9.53
C ASP A 8 -10.08 -8.94 -10.24
N PRO A 9 -9.35 -9.83 -10.95
CA PRO A 9 -9.93 -11.01 -11.60
C PRO A 9 -10.73 -11.91 -10.66
N LYS A 10 -10.44 -11.88 -9.35
CA LYS A 10 -11.14 -12.66 -8.32
C LYS A 10 -12.42 -11.97 -7.81
N ASN A 11 -12.76 -10.78 -8.30
CA ASN A 11 -13.99 -10.10 -7.91
C ASN A 11 -15.21 -10.84 -8.50
N PRO A 12 -16.17 -11.28 -7.66
CA PRO A 12 -17.34 -12.04 -8.13
C PRO A 12 -18.24 -11.26 -9.09
N TYR A 13 -18.15 -9.94 -9.11
CA TYR A 13 -18.97 -9.05 -9.94
C TYR A 13 -18.19 -8.44 -11.11
N LYS A 14 -16.99 -8.95 -11.43
CA LYS A 14 -16.06 -8.32 -12.39
C LYS A 14 -16.74 -7.90 -13.70
N GLU A 15 -17.32 -8.84 -14.45
CA GLU A 15 -17.88 -8.55 -15.78
C GLU A 15 -19.01 -7.52 -15.72
N ARG A 16 -19.85 -7.63 -14.68
CA ARG A 16 -21.00 -6.73 -14.48
C ARG A 16 -20.56 -5.33 -14.09
N LEU A 17 -19.51 -5.22 -13.27
CA LEU A 17 -18.87 -3.95 -12.91
C LEU A 17 -18.18 -3.32 -14.11
N GLU A 18 -17.42 -4.10 -14.89
CA GLU A 18 -16.78 -3.62 -16.11
C GLU A 18 -17.82 -3.05 -17.07
N LYS A 19 -18.92 -3.78 -17.30
CA LYS A 19 -20.02 -3.30 -18.14
C LYS A 19 -20.64 -2.01 -17.59
N ALA A 20 -20.95 -1.95 -16.30
CA ALA A 20 -21.55 -0.78 -15.68
C ALA A 20 -20.65 0.47 -15.79
N ILE A 21 -19.34 0.31 -15.52
CA ILE A 21 -18.39 1.42 -15.52
C ILE A 21 -18.04 1.86 -16.93
N VAL A 22 -17.78 0.92 -17.85
CA VAL A 22 -17.47 1.25 -19.27
C VAL A 22 -18.65 1.95 -19.94
N ASN A 23 -19.88 1.57 -19.61
CA ASN A 23 -21.07 2.26 -20.12
C ASN A 23 -21.22 3.67 -19.56
N LEU A 24 -20.64 3.97 -18.39
CA LEU A 24 -20.76 5.28 -17.76
C LEU A 24 -19.66 6.25 -18.17
N LEU A 25 -18.41 5.79 -18.29
CA LEU A 25 -17.26 6.64 -18.58
C LEU A 25 -17.39 7.59 -19.80
N PRO A 26 -18.15 7.28 -20.86
CA PRO A 26 -18.39 8.23 -21.94
C PRO A 26 -19.31 9.42 -21.59
N PHE A 27 -20.11 9.28 -20.53
CA PHE A 27 -21.14 10.25 -20.12
C PHE A 27 -20.79 10.96 -18.82
N VAL A 28 -19.60 10.70 -18.27
CA VAL A 28 -19.11 11.38 -17.07
C VAL A 28 -17.64 11.68 -17.27
N ASP A 29 -17.25 12.95 -17.16
CA ASP A 29 -15.86 13.38 -17.27
C ASP A 29 -15.05 12.99 -16.03
N ALA A 30 -14.80 11.69 -15.87
CA ALA A 30 -14.11 11.12 -14.71
C ALA A 30 -12.58 11.22 -14.83
N GLU A 31 -11.95 11.81 -13.81
CA GLU A 31 -10.50 11.79 -13.59
C GLU A 31 -10.03 10.45 -12.99
N ALA A 32 -10.86 9.86 -12.13
CA ALA A 32 -10.54 8.61 -11.44
C ALA A 32 -11.81 7.84 -11.07
N VAL A 33 -11.74 6.51 -11.11
CA VAL A 33 -12.78 5.64 -10.57
C VAL A 33 -12.19 4.69 -9.55
N TYR A 34 -12.85 4.62 -8.39
CA TYR A 34 -12.50 3.72 -7.30
C TYR A 34 -13.58 2.67 -7.11
N LEU A 35 -13.16 1.44 -6.87
CA LEU A 35 -13.99 0.29 -6.58
C LEU A 35 -13.59 -0.32 -5.25
N SER A 36 -14.50 -0.26 -4.29
CA SER A 36 -14.32 -0.83 -2.96
C SER A 36 -15.31 -1.96 -2.75
N PHE A 37 -14.80 -3.14 -2.41
CA PHE A 37 -15.61 -4.31 -2.06
C PHE A 37 -15.33 -4.76 -0.63
N ASN A 38 -16.34 -4.69 0.23
CA ASN A 38 -16.25 -5.20 1.59
C ASN A 38 -16.77 -6.64 1.64
N LYS A 39 -15.85 -7.59 1.85
CA LYS A 39 -16.15 -9.03 1.90
C LYS A 39 -17.11 -9.41 3.03
N SER A 40 -17.05 -8.73 4.16
CA SER A 40 -17.82 -9.07 5.37
C SER A 40 -19.30 -8.75 5.24
N ASN A 41 -19.63 -7.62 4.60
CA ASN A 41 -21.02 -7.19 4.42
C ASN A 41 -21.50 -7.25 2.94
N LYS A 42 -20.63 -7.71 2.02
CA LYS A 42 -20.87 -7.83 0.58
C LYS A 42 -21.25 -6.50 -0.11
N VAL A 43 -20.90 -5.37 0.49
CA VAL A 43 -21.18 -4.03 -0.08
C VAL A 43 -20.12 -3.68 -1.12
N THR A 44 -20.58 -3.24 -2.29
CA THR A 44 -19.75 -2.74 -3.38
C THR A 44 -20.02 -1.25 -3.61
N VAL A 45 -18.99 -0.43 -3.46
CA VAL A 45 -19.05 1.03 -3.67
C VAL A 45 -18.18 1.38 -4.86
N ILE A 46 -18.75 2.10 -5.82
CA ILE A 46 -18.04 2.72 -6.95
C ILE A 46 -18.07 4.23 -6.78
N THR A 47 -16.90 4.84 -6.77
CA THR A 47 -16.74 6.29 -6.63
C THR A 47 -16.06 6.87 -7.86
N PHE A 48 -16.77 7.70 -8.60
CA PHE A 48 -16.29 8.51 -9.70
C PHE A 48 -15.85 9.87 -9.16
N ILE A 49 -14.60 10.23 -9.42
CA ILE A 49 -14.09 11.59 -9.22
C ILE A 49 -14.14 12.30 -10.56
N LEU A 50 -14.97 13.33 -10.65
CA LEU A 50 -15.23 14.11 -11.85
C LEU A 50 -14.30 15.31 -11.95
N LYS A 51 -14.02 15.73 -13.19
CA LYS A 51 -13.35 17.00 -13.48
C LYS A 51 -14.20 18.17 -12.98
N LYS A 52 -13.52 19.22 -12.53
CA LYS A 52 -14.17 20.43 -12.00
C LYS A 52 -14.93 21.22 -13.07
N GLU A 53 -14.43 21.17 -14.31
CA GLU A 53 -14.98 21.83 -15.49
C GLU A 53 -15.93 20.89 -16.24
N THR A 54 -16.78 20.18 -15.50
CA THR A 54 -17.85 19.41 -16.13
C THR A 54 -18.88 20.41 -16.64
N ASP A 55 -19.12 20.44 -17.95
CA ASP A 55 -20.24 21.18 -18.57
C ASP A 55 -21.60 20.52 -18.28
N GLU A 56 -21.60 19.39 -17.55
CA GLU A 56 -22.78 18.64 -17.17
C GLU A 56 -23.53 19.37 -16.04
N GLU A 57 -24.75 19.83 -16.35
CA GLU A 57 -25.68 20.37 -15.37
C GLU A 57 -25.96 19.33 -14.27
N GLU A 58 -26.08 19.76 -13.01
CA GLU A 58 -26.29 18.91 -11.83
C GLU A 58 -27.49 17.94 -12.02
N GLU A 59 -28.52 18.38 -12.76
CA GLU A 59 -29.69 17.59 -13.13
C GLU A 59 -29.35 16.36 -14.01
N VAL A 60 -28.41 16.50 -14.94
CA VAL A 60 -27.97 15.40 -15.82
C VAL A 60 -27.24 14.32 -15.01
N LEU A 61 -26.42 14.73 -14.04
CA LEU A 61 -25.73 13.80 -13.14
C LEU A 61 -26.72 13.07 -12.23
N GLU A 62 -27.78 13.73 -11.76
CA GLU A 62 -28.85 13.09 -11.00
C GLU A 62 -29.60 12.05 -11.84
N GLU A 63 -29.98 12.38 -13.08
CA GLU A 63 -30.63 11.43 -14.00
C GLU A 63 -29.75 10.20 -14.30
N ILE A 64 -28.45 10.42 -14.55
CA ILE A 64 -27.49 9.34 -14.75
C ILE A 64 -27.40 8.47 -13.49
N GLN A 65 -27.30 9.10 -12.31
CA GLN A 65 -27.22 8.37 -11.05
C GLN A 65 -28.46 7.52 -10.81
N ASP A 66 -29.65 8.05 -11.06
CA ASP A 66 -30.91 7.33 -10.87
C ASP A 66 -31.04 6.16 -11.84
N LYS A 67 -30.76 6.38 -13.13
CA LYS A 67 -30.80 5.33 -14.17
C LYS A 67 -29.82 4.20 -13.90
N VAL A 68 -28.62 4.53 -13.43
CA VAL A 68 -27.61 3.52 -13.08
C VAL A 68 -28.01 2.77 -11.83
N THR A 69 -28.50 3.47 -10.82
CA THR A 69 -28.94 2.86 -9.55
C THR A 69 -30.12 1.91 -9.77
N SER A 70 -31.04 2.24 -10.69
CA SER A 70 -32.14 1.34 -11.05
C SER A 70 -31.67 0.12 -11.86
N THR A 71 -30.65 0.28 -12.71
CA THR A 71 -30.11 -0.80 -13.55
C THR A 71 -29.22 -1.76 -12.75
N TYR A 72 -28.48 -1.23 -11.77
CA TYR A 72 -27.50 -1.96 -10.95
C TYR A 72 -27.72 -1.72 -9.46
N PRO A 73 -28.89 -2.12 -8.89
CA PRO A 73 -29.27 -1.81 -7.52
C PRO A 73 -28.38 -2.46 -6.45
N GLU A 74 -27.61 -3.49 -6.81
CA GLU A 74 -26.64 -4.15 -5.94
C GLU A 74 -25.36 -3.33 -5.68
N PHE A 75 -25.14 -2.27 -6.46
CA PHE A 75 -23.97 -1.43 -6.39
C PHE A 75 -24.32 -0.02 -5.90
N ILE A 76 -23.38 0.61 -5.20
CA ILE A 76 -23.53 1.99 -4.76
C ILE A 76 -22.65 2.88 -5.62
N PHE A 77 -23.27 3.70 -6.46
CA PHE A 77 -22.57 4.69 -7.28
C PHE A 77 -22.48 6.02 -6.55
N ARG A 78 -21.32 6.65 -6.65
CA ARG A 78 -21.09 8.01 -6.16
C ARG A 78 -20.30 8.80 -7.17
N PHE A 79 -20.81 9.98 -7.49
CA PHE A 79 -20.17 10.97 -8.33
C PHE A 79 -19.78 12.14 -7.44
N MET A 80 -18.55 12.61 -7.59
CA MET A 80 -18.00 13.68 -6.75
C MET A 80 -17.06 14.53 -7.56
N ASP A 81 -17.14 15.85 -7.39
CA ASP A 81 -16.16 16.75 -7.97
C ASP A 81 -14.77 16.56 -7.32
N SER A 82 -13.72 16.82 -8.11
CA SER A 82 -12.35 16.68 -7.64
C SER A 82 -12.07 17.52 -6.39
N ASP A 83 -12.65 18.72 -6.24
CA ASP A 83 -12.43 19.65 -5.13
C ASP A 83 -13.02 19.15 -3.80
N CYS A 84 -14.22 18.57 -3.82
CA CYS A 84 -14.84 17.90 -2.70
C CYS A 84 -14.00 16.69 -2.26
N ALA A 85 -13.47 15.91 -3.22
CA ALA A 85 -12.53 14.86 -2.91
C ALA A 85 -11.25 15.41 -2.24
N LYS A 86 -10.63 16.47 -2.78
CA LYS A 86 -9.44 17.11 -2.18
C LYS A 86 -9.70 17.52 -0.73
N LYS A 87 -10.84 18.18 -0.49
CA LYS A 87 -11.26 18.65 0.84
C LYS A 87 -11.51 17.46 1.78
N GLY A 88 -12.14 16.40 1.27
CA GLY A 88 -12.41 15.16 1.99
C GLY A 88 -11.13 14.48 2.48
N PHE A 89 -10.14 14.29 1.61
CA PHE A 89 -8.82 13.76 1.98
C PHE A 89 -8.10 14.65 3.01
N LYS A 90 -8.05 15.97 2.78
CA LYS A 90 -7.42 16.94 3.70
C LYS A 90 -8.04 16.91 5.10
N ASN A 91 -9.36 16.77 5.15
CA ASN A 91 -10.12 16.69 6.40
C ASN A 91 -10.02 15.31 7.05
N GLY A 92 -9.53 14.30 6.32
CA GLY A 92 -9.41 12.94 6.80
C GLY A 92 -10.76 12.25 6.97
N LYS A 93 -11.69 12.52 6.06
CA LYS A 93 -13.01 11.88 6.05
C LYS A 93 -12.83 10.35 5.91
N PRO A 94 -13.43 9.54 6.81
CA PRO A 94 -13.28 8.09 6.78
C PRO A 94 -13.65 7.42 5.46
N TYR A 95 -14.69 7.92 4.78
CA TYR A 95 -15.12 7.44 3.46
C TYR A 95 -13.96 7.28 2.46
N PHE A 96 -13.12 8.32 2.32
CA PHE A 96 -12.04 8.30 1.33
C PHE A 96 -10.92 7.33 1.69
N VAL A 97 -10.62 7.19 2.99
CA VAL A 97 -9.67 6.17 3.45
C VAL A 97 -10.21 4.78 3.19
N GLN A 98 -11.52 4.59 3.31
CA GLN A 98 -12.17 3.29 3.11
C GLN A 98 -12.30 2.91 1.64
N HIS A 99 -12.67 3.87 0.79
CA HIS A 99 -13.12 3.58 -0.57
C HIS A 99 -12.24 4.18 -1.67
N CYS A 100 -11.41 5.18 -1.39
CA CYS A 100 -10.72 5.98 -2.42
C CYS A 100 -9.20 5.98 -2.23
N THR A 101 -8.56 4.82 -2.03
CA THR A 101 -7.08 4.75 -2.03
C THR A 101 -6.57 4.06 -3.29
N LEU A 102 -5.25 4.03 -3.50
CA LEU A 102 -4.67 3.37 -4.68
C LEU A 102 -5.05 1.89 -4.80
N LYS A 103 -5.40 1.24 -3.68
CA LYS A 103 -5.84 -0.14 -3.67
C LYS A 103 -7.20 -0.31 -4.37
N GLU A 104 -8.06 0.68 -4.26
CA GLU A 104 -9.39 0.67 -4.88
C GLU A 104 -9.39 1.35 -6.25
N LEU A 105 -8.31 1.98 -6.68
CA LEU A 105 -8.25 2.68 -7.96
C LEU A 105 -8.31 1.70 -9.14
N ILE A 106 -9.39 1.77 -9.93
CA ILE A 106 -9.62 0.89 -11.08
C ILE A 106 -9.60 1.59 -12.42
N TYR A 107 -9.70 2.92 -12.45
CA TYR A 107 -9.52 3.76 -13.62
C TYR A 107 -8.84 5.06 -13.19
N PHE A 108 -7.95 5.55 -14.02
CA PHE A 108 -7.22 6.78 -13.78
C PHE A 108 -6.90 7.42 -15.13
N GLU A 109 -7.33 8.66 -15.31
CA GLU A 109 -6.98 9.44 -16.47
C GLU A 109 -5.53 9.93 -16.36
N PRO A 110 -4.69 9.75 -17.40
CA PRO A 110 -3.32 10.24 -17.41
C PRO A 110 -3.25 11.75 -17.09
N GLY A 111 -2.42 12.13 -16.13
CA GLY A 111 -2.25 13.53 -15.71
C GLY A 111 -3.23 14.01 -14.63
N ALA A 112 -4.27 13.25 -14.31
CA ALA A 112 -5.18 13.57 -13.21
C ALA A 112 -4.47 13.55 -11.84
N LYS A 113 -5.01 14.27 -10.86
CA LYS A 113 -4.42 14.34 -9.52
C LYS A 113 -5.07 13.32 -8.59
N VAL A 114 -4.30 12.36 -8.11
CA VAL A 114 -4.70 11.48 -7.00
C VAL A 114 -4.08 11.92 -5.69
N PHE A 115 -4.83 11.73 -4.59
CA PHE A 115 -4.33 11.99 -3.25
C PHE A 115 -3.54 10.79 -2.74
N TYR A 116 -2.27 11.03 -2.41
CA TYR A 116 -1.40 9.99 -1.88
C TYR A 116 -0.85 10.38 -0.50
N PRO A 117 -0.90 9.50 0.53
CA PRO A 117 -0.33 9.80 1.84
C PRO A 117 1.20 9.85 1.79
N ARG A 118 1.81 10.89 2.34
CA ARG A 118 3.28 11.06 2.38
C ARG A 118 3.96 10.33 3.54
N GLU A 119 3.19 10.07 4.59
CA GLU A 119 3.65 9.42 5.80
C GLU A 119 2.49 8.61 6.40
N ASP A 120 2.78 7.80 7.42
CA ASP A 120 1.73 7.14 8.19
C ASP A 120 0.89 8.17 8.96
N THR A 121 -0.16 8.66 8.30
CA THR A 121 -1.10 9.63 8.83
C THR A 121 -2.24 8.97 9.62
N SER A 122 -2.20 7.64 9.82
CA SER A 122 -3.29 6.90 10.50
C SER A 122 -3.65 7.50 11.85
N LYS A 123 -2.65 7.87 12.67
CA LYS A 123 -2.87 8.49 13.98
C LYS A 123 -3.61 9.84 13.87
N LYS A 124 -3.20 10.70 12.93
CA LYS A 124 -3.82 12.02 12.70
C LYS A 124 -5.25 11.87 12.19
N LEU A 125 -5.47 10.99 11.22
CA LEU A 125 -6.81 10.71 10.65
C LEU A 125 -7.74 10.14 11.70
N LEU A 126 -7.27 9.17 12.48
CA LEU A 126 -8.05 8.58 13.56
C LEU A 126 -8.38 9.59 14.66
N LYS A 127 -7.48 10.53 14.98
CA LYS A 127 -7.76 11.61 15.92
C LYS A 127 -8.91 12.48 15.42
N LYS A 128 -8.90 12.88 14.14
CA LYS A 128 -9.97 13.67 13.53
C LYS A 128 -11.29 12.90 13.49
N ALA A 129 -11.27 11.65 13.01
CA ALA A 129 -12.44 10.80 12.94
C ALA A 129 -13.04 10.53 14.33
N LYS A 130 -12.22 10.26 15.35
CA LYS A 130 -12.66 10.12 16.75
C LYS A 130 -13.30 11.39 17.26
N LYS A 131 -12.68 12.56 17.05
CA LYS A 131 -13.24 13.83 17.49
C LYS A 131 -14.64 14.06 16.91
N ARG A 132 -14.80 13.86 15.59
CA ARG A 132 -16.10 14.03 14.92
C ARG A 132 -17.13 13.01 15.41
N PHE A 133 -16.77 11.74 15.42
CA PHE A 133 -17.64 10.66 15.92
C PHE A 133 -18.09 10.91 17.37
N SER A 134 -17.19 11.35 18.24
CA SER A 134 -17.52 11.64 19.65
C SER A 134 -18.51 12.80 19.79
N LEU A 135 -18.34 13.90 19.03
CA LEU A 135 -19.25 15.04 19.08
C LEU A 135 -20.67 14.65 18.67
N ASP A 136 -20.82 13.97 17.54
CA ASP A 136 -22.15 13.61 17.02
C ASP A 136 -22.79 12.50 17.90
N MET A 137 -22.00 11.56 18.41
CA MET A 137 -22.47 10.50 19.31
C MET A 137 -22.88 11.03 20.69
N GLU A 138 -22.21 12.08 21.20
CA GLU A 138 -22.60 12.72 22.46
C GLU A 138 -24.02 13.30 22.38
N ALA A 139 -24.37 13.95 21.25
CA ALA A 139 -25.73 14.43 21.02
C ALA A 139 -26.77 13.29 21.03
N ALA A 140 -26.44 12.14 20.44
CA ALA A 140 -27.29 10.95 20.49
C ALA A 140 -27.46 10.42 21.93
N VAL A 141 -26.36 10.33 22.71
CA VAL A 141 -26.36 9.88 24.10
C VAL A 141 -27.19 10.79 24.99
N VAL A 142 -27.03 12.11 24.88
CA VAL A 142 -27.79 13.09 25.66
C VAL A 142 -29.27 12.97 25.36
N SER A 143 -29.64 12.92 24.08
CA SER A 143 -31.03 12.72 23.64
C SER A 143 -31.61 11.41 24.20
N PHE A 144 -30.82 10.34 24.22
CA PHE A 144 -31.28 9.03 24.70
C PHE A 144 -31.50 9.01 26.22
N ARG A 145 -30.67 9.73 26.98
CA ARG A 145 -30.86 9.90 28.43
C ARG A 145 -32.19 10.60 28.73
N ASN A 146 -32.54 11.61 27.93
CA ASN A 146 -33.78 12.36 28.10
C ASN A 146 -35.03 11.48 27.93
N VAL A 147 -34.96 10.41 27.14
CA VAL A 147 -36.06 9.44 27.02
C VAL A 147 -36.48 8.89 28.40
N SER A 148 -35.51 8.42 29.19
CA SER A 148 -35.80 7.89 30.53
C SER A 148 -36.32 8.98 31.49
N VAL A 149 -35.83 10.22 31.36
CA VAL A 149 -36.29 11.36 32.17
C VAL A 149 -37.74 11.73 31.85
N TYR A 150 -38.10 11.78 30.57
CA TYR A 150 -39.45 12.12 30.14
C TYR A 150 -40.44 10.99 30.43
N SER A 151 -40.07 9.73 30.15
CA SER A 151 -40.89 8.58 30.52
C SER A 151 -41.16 8.52 32.03
N GLY A 152 -40.16 8.81 32.88
CA GLY A 152 -40.34 8.84 34.34
C GLY A 152 -41.24 9.99 34.85
N LYS A 153 -41.50 11.00 34.02
CA LYS A 153 -42.41 12.12 34.30
C LYS A 153 -43.76 11.97 33.60
N ASN A 154 -44.06 10.81 33.01
CA ASN A 154 -45.25 10.56 32.18
C ASN A 154 -45.39 11.52 30.98
N LYS A 155 -44.26 12.04 30.49
CA LYS A 155 -44.15 12.93 29.32
C LYS A 155 -43.82 12.10 28.07
N ASN A 156 -44.80 11.32 27.61
CA ASN A 156 -44.58 10.32 26.57
C ASN A 156 -44.26 10.94 25.21
N GLU A 157 -44.89 12.06 24.85
CA GLU A 157 -44.62 12.76 23.58
C GLU A 157 -43.17 13.25 23.51
N GLU A 158 -42.68 13.87 24.59
CA GLU A 158 -41.29 14.32 24.67
C GLU A 158 -40.31 13.14 24.71
N ALA A 159 -40.70 12.00 25.29
CA ALA A 159 -39.89 10.78 25.26
C ALA A 159 -39.75 10.21 23.84
N VAL A 160 -40.85 10.17 23.06
CA VAL A 160 -40.83 9.75 21.64
C VAL A 160 -40.00 10.73 20.81
N PHE A 161 -40.17 12.04 21.00
CA PHE A 161 -39.37 13.04 20.29
C PHE A 161 -37.88 12.92 20.63
N ALA A 162 -37.53 12.65 21.89
CA ALA A 162 -36.15 12.40 22.29
C ALA A 162 -35.57 11.15 21.60
N LEU A 163 -36.36 10.07 21.45
CA LEU A 163 -35.94 8.89 20.68
C LEU A 163 -35.75 9.20 19.19
N TYR A 164 -36.61 10.03 18.59
CA TYR A 164 -36.45 10.49 17.21
C TYR A 164 -35.11 11.22 17.05
N GLN A 165 -34.79 12.15 17.97
CA GLN A 165 -33.52 12.87 17.95
C GLN A 165 -32.33 11.92 18.11
N THR A 166 -32.40 10.96 19.03
CA THR A 166 -31.34 9.95 19.17
C THR A 166 -31.11 9.18 17.88
N LEU A 167 -32.17 8.65 17.25
CA LEU A 167 -32.04 7.86 16.02
C LEU A 167 -31.53 8.72 14.85
N ARG A 168 -31.99 9.97 14.75
CA ARG A 168 -31.50 10.94 13.77
C ARG A 168 -30.01 11.21 13.95
N TYR A 169 -29.54 11.44 15.19
CA TYR A 169 -28.10 11.63 15.45
C TYR A 169 -27.29 10.37 15.14
N ILE A 170 -27.82 9.17 15.40
CA ILE A 170 -27.17 7.91 15.00
C ILE A 170 -27.00 7.85 13.47
N TYR A 171 -28.03 8.19 12.69
CA TYR A 171 -27.92 8.22 11.23
C TYR A 171 -26.99 9.33 10.72
N ILE A 172 -26.99 10.50 11.36
CA ILE A 172 -26.04 11.57 11.07
C ILE A 172 -24.60 11.10 11.28
N CYS A 173 -24.29 10.52 12.45
CA CYS A 173 -22.98 9.91 12.74
C CYS A 173 -22.59 8.89 11.68
N ALA A 174 -23.52 8.02 11.31
CA ALA A 174 -23.29 6.99 10.31
C ALA A 174 -23.01 7.62 8.93
N SER A 175 -23.70 8.71 8.55
CA SER A 175 -23.49 9.39 7.27
C SER A 175 -22.10 10.00 7.15
N GLU A 176 -21.63 10.71 8.18
CA GLU A 176 -20.29 11.31 8.23
C GLU A 176 -19.19 10.25 8.17
N PHE A 177 -19.51 9.06 8.65
CA PHE A 177 -18.58 7.95 8.74
C PHE A 177 -18.53 7.12 7.45
N PHE A 178 -19.67 6.68 6.93
CA PHE A 178 -19.75 5.74 5.81
C PHE A 178 -19.86 6.39 4.44
N THR A 179 -20.13 7.69 4.38
CA THR A 179 -20.50 8.33 3.12
C THR A 179 -19.70 9.60 2.87
N ALA A 180 -19.63 9.99 1.60
CA ALA A 180 -18.91 11.17 1.17
C ALA A 180 -19.57 12.48 1.62
N VAL A 181 -20.91 12.49 1.56
CA VAL A 181 -21.76 13.68 1.73
C VAL A 181 -22.64 13.52 2.96
N PHE A 182 -22.81 14.61 3.69
CA PHE A 182 -23.65 14.65 4.89
C PHE A 182 -25.13 14.58 4.52
N ILE A 183 -25.93 13.84 5.29
CA ILE A 183 -27.39 13.80 5.12
C ILE A 183 -28.03 14.81 6.08
N SER A 184 -28.62 15.87 5.54
CA SER A 184 -29.33 16.90 6.34
C SER A 184 -30.81 16.60 6.57
N ASN A 185 -31.36 15.62 5.84
CA ASN A 185 -32.77 15.26 5.85
C ASN A 185 -33.29 14.95 7.27
N THR A 186 -34.54 15.28 7.56
CA THR A 186 -35.19 15.03 8.85
C THR A 186 -36.05 13.77 8.85
N CYS A 187 -36.47 13.28 7.67
CA CYS A 187 -37.23 12.04 7.53
C CYS A 187 -36.35 10.82 7.82
N LEU A 188 -36.68 10.07 8.88
CA LEU A 188 -35.92 8.88 9.26
C LEU A 188 -35.98 7.76 8.20
N PHE A 189 -37.04 7.69 7.39
CA PHE A 189 -37.12 6.70 6.31
C PHE A 189 -36.08 6.97 5.22
N GLN A 190 -35.89 8.22 4.84
CA GLN A 190 -34.90 8.61 3.83
C GLN A 190 -33.48 8.43 4.36
N GLN A 191 -33.23 8.80 5.63
CA GLN A 191 -31.96 8.51 6.28
C GLN A 191 -31.65 7.01 6.35
N TYR A 192 -32.65 6.21 6.70
CA TYR A 192 -32.55 4.75 6.76
C TYR A 192 -32.14 4.14 5.41
N ASP A 193 -32.87 4.48 4.35
CA ASP A 193 -32.63 3.94 2.99
C ASP A 193 -31.25 4.26 2.47
N TYR A 194 -30.71 5.41 2.87
CA TYR A 194 -29.39 5.82 2.46
C TYR A 194 -28.30 5.07 3.24
N ILE A 195 -28.40 5.01 4.58
CA ILE A 195 -27.35 4.41 5.43
C ILE A 195 -27.28 2.89 5.28
N ILE A 196 -28.42 2.21 5.14
CA ILE A 196 -28.46 0.75 5.09
C ILE A 196 -27.72 0.15 3.90
N LYS A 197 -27.61 0.91 2.80
CA LYS A 197 -26.80 0.51 1.64
C LYS A 197 -25.34 0.31 2.03
N TYR A 198 -24.80 1.18 2.89
CA TYR A 198 -23.42 1.11 3.37
C TYR A 198 -23.22 0.19 4.58
N ALA A 199 -24.20 0.19 5.48
CA ALA A 199 -24.18 -0.59 6.71
C ALA A 199 -25.41 -1.53 6.79
N PRO A 200 -25.45 -2.63 6.01
CA PRO A 200 -26.58 -3.55 6.00
C PRO A 200 -26.88 -4.20 7.37
N SER A 201 -25.93 -4.19 8.30
CA SER A 201 -26.14 -4.68 9.67
C SER A 201 -27.18 -3.86 10.43
N PHE A 202 -27.38 -2.59 10.10
CA PHE A 202 -28.48 -1.78 10.65
C PHE A 202 -29.85 -2.38 10.31
N LYS A 203 -30.00 -3.02 9.14
CA LYS A 203 -31.22 -3.75 8.76
C LYS A 203 -31.58 -4.84 9.76
N LYS A 204 -30.58 -5.52 10.33
CA LYS A 204 -30.78 -6.61 11.28
C LYS A 204 -31.31 -6.09 12.62
N VAL A 205 -31.01 -4.83 12.95
CA VAL A 205 -31.49 -4.19 14.16
C VAL A 205 -32.89 -3.62 13.92
N LEU A 206 -33.04 -2.74 12.94
CA LEU A 206 -34.27 -2.07 12.57
C LEU A 206 -34.53 -2.29 11.08
N ASN A 207 -35.61 -2.99 10.74
CA ASN A 207 -35.98 -3.29 9.36
C ASN A 207 -37.29 -2.59 8.99
N LYS A 208 -37.25 -1.45 8.30
CA LYS A 208 -38.46 -0.68 7.99
C LYS A 208 -39.53 -1.44 7.19
N ASN A 209 -39.18 -2.59 6.60
CA ASN A 209 -40.08 -3.43 5.81
C ASN A 209 -40.85 -4.44 6.67
N THR A 210 -40.60 -4.52 7.97
CA THR A 210 -41.42 -5.32 8.90
C THR A 210 -42.41 -4.41 9.61
N ALA A 211 -43.67 -4.83 9.72
CA ALA A 211 -44.76 -4.03 10.28
C ALA A 211 -44.38 -3.30 11.59
N LEU A 212 -43.89 -4.02 12.60
CA LEU A 212 -43.51 -3.43 13.89
C LEU A 212 -42.44 -2.33 13.77
N HIS A 213 -41.37 -2.56 13.01
CA HIS A 213 -40.30 -1.57 12.89
C HIS A 213 -40.72 -0.38 12.01
N ASN A 214 -41.61 -0.62 11.04
CA ASN A 214 -42.21 0.45 10.25
C ASN A 214 -43.00 1.38 11.18
N GLU A 215 -43.90 0.81 11.99
CA GLU A 215 -44.71 1.51 12.98
C GLU A 215 -43.85 2.31 13.99
N ILE A 216 -42.73 1.73 14.45
CA ILE A 216 -41.74 2.46 15.27
C ILE A 216 -41.24 3.71 14.53
N VAL A 217 -40.81 3.60 13.27
CA VAL A 217 -40.26 4.73 12.51
C VAL A 217 -41.33 5.77 12.18
N GLU A 218 -42.56 5.34 11.88
CA GLU A 218 -43.71 6.23 11.68
C GLU A 218 -44.03 7.03 12.94
N MET A 219 -44.11 6.38 14.10
CA MET A 219 -44.31 7.03 15.40
C MET A 219 -43.23 8.10 15.65
N LEU A 220 -41.96 7.77 15.41
CA LEU A 220 -40.85 8.72 15.59
C LEU A 220 -40.92 9.92 14.63
N ASN A 221 -41.24 9.70 13.35
CA ASN A 221 -41.41 10.79 12.37
C ASN A 221 -42.65 11.64 12.67
N LYS A 222 -43.73 11.03 13.17
CA LYS A 222 -44.94 11.73 13.61
C LYS A 222 -44.61 12.66 14.78
N ALA A 223 -43.87 12.20 15.78
CA ALA A 223 -43.43 13.03 16.91
C ALA A 223 -42.63 14.25 16.45
N TYR A 224 -41.74 14.09 15.48
CA TYR A 224 -41.04 15.23 14.87
C TYR A 224 -41.99 16.21 14.18
N SER A 225 -42.92 15.69 13.37
CA SER A 225 -43.88 16.51 12.62
C SER A 225 -44.80 17.30 13.55
N CYS A 226 -45.34 16.66 14.58
CA CYS A 226 -46.14 17.28 15.63
C CYS A 226 -45.36 18.38 16.36
N ALA A 227 -44.11 18.10 16.78
CA ALA A 227 -43.27 19.09 17.44
C ALA A 227 -42.93 20.31 16.56
N MET A 228 -42.76 20.13 15.25
CA MET A 228 -42.51 21.25 14.33
C MET A 228 -43.76 22.11 14.08
N LYS A 229 -44.94 21.51 14.14
CA LYS A 229 -46.23 22.19 13.92
C LYS A 229 -46.88 22.69 15.20
N ASN A 230 -46.31 22.41 16.37
CA ASN A 230 -46.93 22.59 17.69
C ASN A 230 -48.30 21.90 17.80
N GLU A 231 -48.40 20.68 17.27
CA GLU A 231 -49.59 19.83 17.33
C GLU A 231 -49.40 18.73 18.39
N GLU A 232 -50.49 18.30 19.03
CA GLU A 232 -50.47 17.13 19.92
C GLU A 232 -50.34 15.83 19.11
N MET A 233 -49.62 14.85 19.66
CA MET A 233 -49.38 13.57 18.99
C MET A 233 -50.54 12.60 19.19
N GLY A 234 -51.30 12.76 20.28
CA GLY A 234 -52.35 11.86 20.74
C GLY A 234 -51.79 10.71 21.58
N ASP A 235 -52.62 9.69 21.83
CA ASP A 235 -52.24 8.54 22.65
C ASP A 235 -51.05 7.77 22.04
N ILE A 236 -50.02 7.55 22.87
CA ILE A 236 -48.82 6.79 22.51
C ILE A 236 -48.89 5.43 23.19
N ASP A 237 -48.81 4.35 22.40
CA ASP A 237 -48.69 2.99 22.92
C ASP A 237 -47.38 2.83 23.74
N PRO A 238 -47.47 2.60 25.06
CA PRO A 238 -46.29 2.40 25.90
C PRO A 238 -45.45 1.19 25.48
N GLU A 239 -46.07 0.13 24.94
CA GLU A 239 -45.35 -1.07 24.51
C GLU A 239 -44.50 -0.78 23.27
N LEU A 240 -45.07 -0.06 22.29
CA LEU A 240 -44.35 0.43 21.11
C LEU A 240 -43.18 1.35 21.48
N LEU A 241 -43.37 2.25 22.47
CA LEU A 241 -42.30 3.11 22.98
C LEU A 241 -41.13 2.30 23.58
N ILE A 242 -41.42 1.27 24.38
CA ILE A 242 -40.39 0.38 24.95
C ILE A 242 -39.63 -0.36 23.84
N LYS A 243 -40.35 -0.91 22.85
CA LYS A 243 -39.74 -1.58 21.69
C LYS A 243 -38.86 -0.62 20.89
N ALA A 244 -39.32 0.61 20.64
CA ALA A 244 -38.55 1.65 19.97
C ALA A 244 -37.25 1.96 20.72
N LYS A 245 -37.32 2.15 22.05
CA LYS A 245 -36.16 2.40 22.90
C LYS A 245 -35.10 1.30 22.78
N ILE A 246 -35.50 0.03 22.86
CA ILE A 246 -34.60 -1.12 22.73
C ILE A 246 -33.91 -1.11 21.36
N LYS A 247 -34.66 -0.85 20.28
CA LYS A 247 -34.12 -0.81 18.93
C LYS A 247 -33.11 0.32 18.72
N VAL A 248 -33.41 1.51 19.24
CA VAL A 248 -32.49 2.66 19.17
C VAL A 248 -31.21 2.40 19.97
N GLU A 249 -31.30 1.76 21.14
CA GLU A 249 -30.11 1.36 21.91
C GLU A 249 -29.24 0.36 21.14
N LEU A 250 -29.86 -0.64 20.51
CA LEU A 250 -29.15 -1.61 19.68
C LEU A 250 -28.49 -0.95 18.45
N MET A 251 -29.15 0.03 17.83
CA MET A 251 -28.57 0.81 16.73
C MET A 251 -27.31 1.56 17.18
N GLN A 252 -27.35 2.15 18.38
CA GLN A 252 -26.19 2.83 18.96
C GLN A 252 -25.02 1.87 19.24
N LYS A 253 -25.30 0.69 19.79
CA LYS A 253 -24.29 -0.36 20.01
C LYS A 253 -23.65 -0.81 18.69
N GLU A 254 -24.47 -1.00 17.66
CA GLU A 254 -24.00 -1.42 16.34
C GLU A 254 -23.14 -0.35 15.66
N LEU A 255 -23.51 0.94 15.75
CA LEU A 255 -22.68 2.03 15.25
C LEU A 255 -21.31 2.10 15.94
N ASN A 256 -21.28 1.92 17.27
CA ASN A 256 -20.02 1.87 18.03
C ASN A 256 -19.13 0.69 17.61
N ARG A 257 -19.73 -0.49 17.39
CA ARG A 257 -19.04 -1.69 16.90
C ARG A 257 -18.38 -1.42 15.55
N LEU A 258 -19.14 -0.87 14.60
CA LEU A 258 -18.64 -0.54 13.25
C LEU A 258 -17.51 0.51 13.30
N PHE A 259 -17.61 1.50 14.18
CA PHE A 259 -16.55 2.50 14.34
C PHE A 259 -15.26 1.90 14.91
N LEU A 260 -15.36 0.90 15.81
CA LEU A 260 -14.19 0.19 16.32
C LEU A 260 -13.51 -0.64 15.22
N GLU A 261 -14.28 -1.35 14.39
CA GLU A 261 -13.75 -2.10 13.24
C GLU A 261 -13.00 -1.18 12.28
N TYR A 262 -13.56 0.00 12.00
CA TYR A 262 -12.89 1.00 11.19
C TYR A 262 -11.57 1.47 11.77
N LYS A 263 -11.47 1.69 13.08
CA LYS A 263 -10.20 2.11 13.71
C LYS A 263 -9.09 1.11 13.41
N THR A 264 -9.39 -0.18 13.52
CA THR A 264 -8.45 -1.26 13.23
C THR A 264 -8.11 -1.28 11.73
N PHE A 265 -9.13 -1.28 10.88
CA PHE A 265 -8.98 -1.29 9.42
C PHE A 265 -8.16 -0.10 8.90
N CYS A 266 -8.45 1.12 9.36
CA CYS A 266 -7.77 2.35 8.96
C CYS A 266 -6.28 2.32 9.32
N LYS A 267 -5.92 1.87 10.54
CA LYS A 267 -4.50 1.71 10.91
C LYS A 267 -3.78 0.75 9.98
N GLU A 268 -4.36 -0.43 9.75
CA GLU A 268 -3.74 -1.45 8.91
C GLU A 268 -3.62 -1.00 7.46
N LYS A 269 -4.68 -0.42 6.90
CA LYS A 269 -4.73 0.05 5.52
C LYS A 269 -3.73 1.17 5.28
N MET A 270 -3.69 2.18 6.15
CA MET A 270 -2.75 3.29 6.02
C MET A 270 -1.30 2.84 6.19
N ARG A 271 -1.01 1.93 7.14
CA ARG A 271 0.34 1.36 7.29
C ARG A 271 0.79 0.64 6.03
N LYS A 272 -0.10 -0.14 5.39
CA LYS A 272 0.19 -0.85 4.14
C LYS A 272 0.39 0.10 2.96
N LEU A 273 -0.38 1.18 2.87
CA LEU A 273 -0.23 2.19 1.82
C LEU A 273 1.09 2.96 1.98
N CYS A 274 1.48 3.31 3.21
CA CYS A 274 2.71 4.09 3.43
C CYS A 274 3.99 3.25 3.32
N ARG A 275 3.89 1.92 3.44
CA ARG A 275 5.04 0.98 3.41
C ARG A 275 4.88 -0.07 2.31
N GLN A 276 4.48 0.36 1.11
CA GLN A 276 4.44 -0.58 -0.01
C GLN A 276 5.87 -0.94 -0.40
N GLU A 277 6.25 -2.16 -0.07
CA GLU A 277 7.55 -2.73 -0.33
C GLU A 277 7.34 -4.13 -0.92
N CYS A 278 7.75 -4.30 -2.17
CA CYS A 278 7.80 -5.59 -2.86
C CYS A 278 9.25 -6.04 -2.94
N THR A 279 9.68 -6.76 -1.91
CA THR A 279 11.06 -7.16 -1.64
C THR A 279 11.27 -8.66 -1.88
N GLY A 280 12.48 -9.18 -1.71
CA GLY A 280 12.94 -10.51 -2.12
C GLY A 280 12.05 -11.70 -1.84
N LYS A 281 11.17 -11.64 -0.84
CA LYS A 281 10.21 -12.71 -0.58
C LYS A 281 9.14 -12.83 -1.68
N TYR A 282 8.75 -11.74 -2.35
CA TYR A 282 7.65 -11.76 -3.31
C TYR A 282 7.99 -12.63 -4.52
N ILE A 283 9.18 -12.48 -5.09
CA ILE A 283 9.58 -13.20 -6.31
C ILE A 283 9.59 -14.73 -6.17
N PHE A 284 9.51 -15.27 -4.95
CA PHE A 284 9.48 -16.72 -4.71
C PHE A 284 8.09 -17.28 -4.44
N ASN A 285 7.15 -16.44 -4.02
CA ASN A 285 5.87 -16.90 -3.46
C ASN A 285 4.67 -16.45 -4.29
N GLU A 286 4.67 -15.21 -4.79
CA GLU A 286 3.51 -14.61 -5.42
C GLU A 286 3.93 -13.62 -6.51
N LYS A 287 3.09 -13.46 -7.53
CA LYS A 287 3.32 -12.45 -8.56
C LYS A 287 3.35 -11.05 -7.91
N ILE A 288 4.33 -10.25 -8.27
CA ILE A 288 4.49 -8.87 -7.81
C ILE A 288 3.21 -8.10 -8.16
N PRO A 289 2.59 -7.44 -7.18
CA PRO A 289 1.43 -6.59 -7.45
C PRO A 289 1.86 -5.39 -8.29
N SER A 290 0.99 -4.95 -9.20
CA SER A 290 1.17 -3.68 -9.90
C SER A 290 -0.08 -2.82 -9.79
N ASN A 291 0.10 -1.50 -9.96
CA ASN A 291 -0.97 -0.51 -10.02
C ASN A 291 -0.65 0.50 -11.13
N TYR A 292 -1.57 1.44 -11.39
CA TYR A 292 -1.44 2.43 -12.46
C TYR A 292 -0.12 3.22 -12.40
N PHE A 293 0.34 3.59 -11.21
CA PHE A 293 1.54 4.43 -11.04
C PHE A 293 2.82 3.64 -11.17
N VAL A 294 2.84 2.40 -10.67
CA VAL A 294 3.98 1.49 -10.87
C VAL A 294 4.17 1.23 -12.36
N ASP A 295 3.09 0.91 -13.09
CA ASP A 295 3.20 0.64 -14.53
C ASP A 295 3.56 1.89 -15.33
N ASP A 296 3.03 3.06 -14.98
CA ASP A 296 3.37 4.33 -15.63
C ASP A 296 4.84 4.71 -15.41
N ALA A 297 5.33 4.59 -14.18
CA ALA A 297 6.74 4.81 -13.86
C ALA A 297 7.65 3.81 -14.56
N LEU A 298 7.29 2.51 -14.55
CA LEU A 298 8.04 1.47 -15.24
C LEU A 298 8.04 1.66 -16.76
N LYS A 299 6.92 2.09 -17.35
CA LYS A 299 6.82 2.43 -18.77
C LYS A 299 7.74 3.61 -19.12
N SER A 300 7.71 4.67 -18.32
CA SER A 300 8.58 5.83 -18.51
C SER A 300 10.08 5.48 -18.42
N ILE A 301 10.46 4.63 -17.45
CA ILE A 301 11.83 4.12 -17.32
C ILE A 301 12.20 3.23 -18.51
N ASN A 302 11.26 2.40 -18.97
CA ASN A 302 11.48 1.54 -20.12
C ASN A 302 11.70 2.30 -21.43
N ASP A 303 10.91 3.33 -21.68
CA ASP A 303 11.04 4.17 -22.87
C ASP A 303 12.43 4.86 -22.88
N LEU A 304 12.96 5.22 -21.71
CA LEU A 304 14.33 5.70 -21.55
C LEU A 304 15.39 4.62 -21.83
N MET A 305 15.20 3.39 -21.34
CA MET A 305 16.17 2.29 -21.48
C MET A 305 16.30 1.78 -22.92
N ILE A 306 15.18 1.60 -23.63
CA ILE A 306 15.17 1.01 -24.99
C ILE A 306 15.96 1.86 -25.98
N VAL A 307 15.89 3.19 -25.86
CA VAL A 307 16.61 4.12 -26.74
C VAL A 307 18.13 3.96 -26.60
N ASN A 308 18.61 3.53 -25.44
CA ASN A 308 20.01 3.59 -25.07
C ASN A 308 20.72 2.23 -25.02
N SER A 309 20.06 1.11 -25.37
CA SER A 309 20.63 -0.22 -25.13
C SER A 309 20.07 -1.33 -26.01
N ASN A 310 20.91 -2.32 -26.35
CA ASN A 310 20.49 -3.52 -27.08
C ASN A 310 19.83 -4.58 -26.16
N ILE A 311 18.62 -4.28 -25.71
CA ILE A 311 17.89 -5.04 -24.69
C ILE A 311 16.99 -6.10 -25.33
N ARG A 312 17.07 -7.34 -24.82
CA ARG A 312 16.12 -8.41 -25.16
C ARG A 312 14.85 -8.31 -24.33
N CYS A 313 14.95 -8.19 -23.01
CA CYS A 313 13.79 -8.05 -22.14
C CYS A 313 14.17 -7.41 -20.80
N VAL A 314 13.19 -6.77 -20.16
CA VAL A 314 13.30 -6.12 -18.86
C VAL A 314 12.22 -6.65 -17.93
N TYR A 315 12.64 -7.09 -16.74
CA TYR A 315 11.73 -7.46 -15.65
C TYR A 315 11.93 -6.53 -14.46
N CYS A 316 10.84 -6.05 -13.85
CA CYS A 316 10.85 -5.56 -12.48
C CYS A 316 10.60 -6.75 -11.55
N PHE A 317 11.56 -7.00 -10.67
CA PHE A 317 11.48 -8.06 -9.67
C PHE A 317 11.28 -7.51 -8.26
N GLY A 318 11.08 -6.20 -8.12
CA GLY A 318 10.76 -5.60 -6.85
C GLY A 318 10.68 -4.09 -6.93
N TYR A 319 10.05 -3.49 -5.93
CA TYR A 319 10.07 -2.03 -5.79
C TYR A 319 9.80 -1.60 -4.35
N ILE A 320 10.29 -0.41 -4.02
CA ILE A 320 10.07 0.27 -2.75
C ILE A 320 9.57 1.68 -3.05
N ILE A 321 8.63 2.18 -2.25
CA ILE A 321 8.18 3.57 -2.35
C ILE A 321 9.20 4.51 -1.70
N LEU A 322 9.57 5.55 -2.44
CA LEU A 322 10.36 6.67 -1.96
C LEU A 322 9.41 7.81 -1.58
N HIS A 323 9.43 8.19 -0.30
CA HIS A 323 8.65 9.33 0.18
C HIS A 323 9.46 10.61 0.09
N ASP A 324 8.84 11.64 -0.47
CA ASP A 324 9.41 12.96 -0.65
C ASP A 324 9.59 13.67 0.70
N GLN A 325 10.84 13.97 1.07
CA GLN A 325 11.18 14.59 2.37
C GLN A 325 10.93 16.10 2.39
N GLU A 326 10.73 16.74 1.25
CA GLU A 326 10.82 18.21 1.11
C GLU A 326 9.67 19.01 1.77
N ASN A 327 8.61 18.38 2.27
CA ASN A 327 7.49 19.13 2.84
C ASN A 327 6.74 18.38 3.95
N LYS A 328 7.26 18.47 5.18
CA LYS A 328 6.67 17.92 6.42
C LYS A 328 5.29 18.47 6.79
N SER A 329 4.83 19.55 6.14
CA SER A 329 3.58 20.24 6.50
C SER A 329 2.31 19.59 5.93
N LYS A 330 2.42 18.74 4.90
CA LYS A 330 1.26 18.16 4.21
C LYS A 330 1.16 16.65 4.44
N ASN A 331 0.02 16.22 4.98
CA ASN A 331 -0.32 14.79 5.18
C ASN A 331 -0.47 14.02 3.85
N TYR A 332 -0.84 14.73 2.77
CA TYR A 332 -1.09 14.16 1.45
C TYR A 332 -0.35 14.96 0.37
N SER A 333 0.12 14.27 -0.65
CA SER A 333 0.72 14.84 -1.85
C SER A 333 -0.29 14.85 -2.99
N ALA A 334 -0.27 15.91 -3.81
CA ALA A 334 -0.86 15.90 -5.14
C ALA A 334 0.10 15.31 -6.20
N LYS A 335 1.39 15.17 -5.86
CA LYS A 335 2.39 14.49 -6.67
C LYS A 335 2.43 13.01 -6.28
N LEU A 336 2.57 12.14 -7.28
CA LEU A 336 2.76 10.71 -7.09
C LEU A 336 4.05 10.41 -6.31
N PRO A 337 4.10 9.30 -5.56
CA PRO A 337 5.31 8.89 -4.86
C PRO A 337 6.44 8.56 -5.84
N GLY A 338 7.67 8.68 -5.34
CA GLY A 338 8.83 8.13 -6.00
C GLY A 338 8.93 6.62 -5.81
N TYR A 339 9.78 5.97 -6.60
CA TYR A 339 9.98 4.53 -6.52
C TYR A 339 11.45 4.17 -6.72
N HIS A 340 11.93 3.22 -5.93
CA HIS A 340 13.15 2.48 -6.21
C HIS A 340 12.78 1.14 -6.82
N PHE A 341 13.18 0.88 -8.07
CA PHE A 341 12.88 -0.35 -8.78
C PHE A 341 14.07 -1.31 -8.78
N TYR A 342 13.79 -2.60 -8.67
CA TYR A 342 14.78 -3.66 -8.84
C TYR A 342 14.55 -4.31 -10.20
N LEU A 343 15.49 -4.07 -11.13
CA LEU A 343 15.34 -4.41 -12.54
C LEU A 343 16.32 -5.50 -12.94
N LEU A 344 15.83 -6.49 -13.68
CA LEU A 344 16.64 -7.48 -14.37
C LEU A 344 16.57 -7.20 -15.87
N ILE A 345 17.70 -6.82 -16.45
CA ILE A 345 17.88 -6.56 -17.87
C ILE A 345 18.62 -7.74 -18.49
N ILE A 346 18.02 -8.31 -19.54
CA ILE A 346 18.64 -9.34 -20.36
C ILE A 346 18.97 -8.71 -21.71
N ASN A 347 20.25 -8.66 -22.06
CA ASN A 347 20.73 -8.07 -23.33
C ASN A 347 20.78 -9.09 -24.46
N LEU A 348 20.70 -8.59 -25.69
CA LEU A 348 20.86 -9.39 -26.90
C LEU A 348 22.32 -9.79 -27.15
N ASP A 349 23.26 -8.86 -26.92
CA ASP A 349 24.69 -9.07 -27.17
C ASP A 349 25.42 -9.79 -26.03
N GLN A 350 26.59 -10.35 -26.34
CA GLN A 350 27.49 -10.95 -25.34
C GLN A 350 28.15 -9.91 -24.42
N ALA A 351 28.25 -8.66 -24.86
CA ALA A 351 28.81 -7.57 -24.08
C ALA A 351 27.86 -7.22 -22.91
N GLN A 352 28.37 -7.31 -21.69
CA GLN A 352 27.68 -6.75 -20.53
C GLN A 352 27.82 -5.22 -20.60
N TYR A 353 26.72 -4.51 -20.77
CA TYR A 353 26.70 -3.05 -20.65
C TYR A 353 27.03 -2.63 -19.21
N GLU A 354 27.68 -1.48 -19.08
CA GLU A 354 27.95 -0.87 -17.79
C GLU A 354 26.62 -0.55 -17.08
N ILE A 355 26.48 -1.05 -15.85
CA ILE A 355 25.26 -0.93 -15.04
C ILE A 355 25.12 0.49 -14.48
N ALA A 356 26.23 1.10 -14.06
CA ALA A 356 26.25 2.40 -13.38
C ALA A 356 25.69 3.56 -14.24
N PRO A 357 26.06 3.70 -15.54
CA PRO A 357 25.49 4.75 -16.40
C PRO A 357 23.97 4.67 -16.53
N MET A 358 23.39 3.46 -16.49
CA MET A 358 21.93 3.30 -16.60
C MET A 358 21.20 3.69 -15.31
N GLU A 359 21.75 3.30 -14.15
CA GLU A 359 21.21 3.69 -12.84
C GLU A 359 21.27 5.22 -12.65
N GLU A 360 22.38 5.84 -13.05
CA GLU A 360 22.57 7.31 -13.04
C GLU A 360 21.63 8.02 -14.03
N LEU A 361 21.50 7.52 -15.26
CA LEU A 361 20.60 8.09 -16.26
C LEU A 361 19.15 8.11 -15.78
N ILE A 362 18.68 7.05 -15.11
CA ILE A 362 17.33 7.01 -14.52
C ILE A 362 17.23 8.04 -13.40
N LEU A 363 18.21 8.10 -12.50
CA LEU A 363 18.21 9.05 -11.39
C LEU A 363 18.13 10.50 -11.87
N GLU A 364 18.97 10.88 -12.84
CA GLU A 364 19.04 12.23 -13.40
C GLU A 364 17.77 12.60 -14.17
N LYS A 365 17.30 11.71 -15.07
CA LYS A 365 16.14 11.98 -15.92
C LYS A 365 14.87 12.24 -15.12
N PHE A 366 14.74 11.60 -13.96
CA PHE A 366 13.58 11.72 -13.09
C PHE A 366 13.84 12.59 -11.85
N GLU A 367 14.93 13.36 -11.83
CA GLU A 367 15.28 14.28 -10.74
C GLU A 367 15.25 13.61 -9.36
N GLY A 368 15.75 12.37 -9.27
CA GLY A 368 15.74 11.58 -8.04
C GLY A 368 14.41 10.96 -7.63
N ARG A 369 13.30 11.27 -8.33
CA ARG A 369 11.97 10.71 -8.02
C ARG A 369 11.92 9.20 -8.24
N HIS A 370 12.56 8.73 -9.30
CA HIS A 370 12.68 7.30 -9.57
C HIS A 370 14.14 6.89 -9.53
N GLN A 371 14.39 5.75 -8.92
CA GLN A 371 15.71 5.13 -8.76
C GLN A 371 15.63 3.68 -9.21
N ALA A 372 16.76 3.09 -9.58
CA ALA A 372 16.82 1.70 -9.98
C ALA A 372 18.09 1.01 -9.44
N THR A 373 17.95 -0.27 -9.12
CA THR A 373 19.06 -1.22 -9.03
C THR A 373 18.95 -2.19 -10.20
N VAL A 374 19.94 -2.19 -11.07
CA VAL A 374 19.91 -2.92 -12.34
C VAL A 374 20.84 -4.13 -12.28
N LEU A 375 20.29 -5.30 -12.60
CA LEU A 375 21.03 -6.54 -12.83
C LEU A 375 21.09 -6.78 -14.33
N SER A 376 22.28 -6.71 -14.91
CA SER A 376 22.48 -6.84 -16.36
C SER A 376 23.15 -8.17 -16.71
N HIS A 377 22.52 -8.96 -17.58
CA HIS A 377 23.05 -10.24 -18.06
C HIS A 377 22.86 -10.38 -19.56
N SER A 378 23.79 -11.05 -20.25
CA SER A 378 23.50 -11.49 -21.62
C SER A 378 22.65 -12.75 -21.60
N ALA A 379 21.77 -12.85 -22.59
CA ALA A 379 20.98 -14.04 -22.85
C ALA A 379 21.84 -15.33 -22.85
N GLU A 380 22.99 -15.29 -23.52
CA GLU A 380 23.88 -16.44 -23.66
C GLU A 380 24.50 -16.89 -22.33
N LEU A 381 24.94 -15.95 -21.49
CA LEU A 381 25.51 -16.28 -20.18
C LEU A 381 24.48 -16.97 -19.29
N ILE A 382 23.23 -16.52 -19.31
CA ILE A 382 22.13 -17.19 -18.59
C ILE A 382 21.93 -18.62 -19.10
N ARG A 383 22.03 -18.88 -20.42
CA ARG A 383 21.90 -20.25 -20.97
C ARG A 383 23.01 -21.17 -20.48
N LYS A 384 24.24 -20.68 -20.39
CA LYS A 384 25.42 -21.43 -19.95
C LYS A 384 25.45 -21.72 -18.45
N LYS A 385 24.69 -20.97 -17.63
CA LYS A 385 24.58 -21.21 -16.18
C LYS A 385 24.04 -22.61 -15.85
N LYS A 386 24.52 -23.18 -14.74
CA LYS A 386 24.02 -24.46 -14.21
C LYS A 386 22.57 -24.32 -13.72
N ALA A 387 21.85 -25.43 -13.60
CA ALA A 387 20.42 -25.42 -13.23
C ALA A 387 20.15 -24.67 -11.91
N TYR A 388 20.93 -24.92 -10.87
CA TYR A 388 20.77 -24.25 -9.57
C TYR A 388 21.03 -22.73 -9.62
N GLN A 389 21.79 -22.24 -10.60
CA GLN A 389 22.08 -20.80 -10.80
C GLN A 389 20.98 -20.09 -11.62
N LYS A 390 20.05 -20.85 -12.20
CA LYS A 390 18.93 -20.31 -12.99
C LYS A 390 17.68 -20.03 -12.15
N CYS A 391 17.61 -20.53 -10.91
CA CYS A 391 16.45 -20.40 -10.03
C CYS A 391 15.99 -18.94 -9.90
N PHE A 392 16.90 -18.01 -9.59
CA PHE A 392 16.57 -16.58 -9.51
C PHE A 392 15.88 -16.07 -10.78
N PHE A 393 16.44 -16.35 -11.96
CA PHE A 393 15.91 -15.86 -13.23
C PHE A 393 14.52 -16.44 -13.53
N GLU A 394 14.27 -17.71 -13.18
CA GLU A 394 12.97 -18.34 -13.35
C GLU A 394 11.92 -17.79 -12.36
N ASP A 395 12.32 -17.51 -11.12
CA ASP A 395 11.44 -16.90 -10.12
C ASP A 395 11.10 -15.45 -10.51
N VAL A 396 12.06 -14.67 -10.97
CA VAL A 396 11.83 -13.32 -11.55
C VAL A 396 10.91 -13.39 -12.76
N LYS A 397 11.09 -14.35 -13.67
CA LYS A 397 10.22 -14.51 -14.83
C LYS A 397 8.79 -14.90 -14.44
N THR A 398 8.64 -15.77 -13.44
CA THR A 398 7.33 -16.31 -13.03
C THR A 398 6.54 -15.28 -12.24
N HIS A 399 7.22 -14.55 -11.36
CA HIS A 399 6.57 -13.69 -10.37
C HIS A 399 6.86 -12.20 -10.59
N GLY A 400 7.86 -11.82 -11.38
CA GLY A 400 8.15 -10.43 -11.72
C GLY A 400 7.15 -9.81 -12.70
N LEU A 401 7.30 -8.51 -12.90
CA LEU A 401 6.59 -7.73 -13.90
C LEU A 401 7.44 -7.65 -15.17
N LEU A 402 6.95 -8.23 -16.27
CA LEU A 402 7.57 -8.03 -17.58
C LEU A 402 7.24 -6.62 -18.07
N ILE A 403 8.26 -5.79 -18.20
CA ILE A 403 8.12 -4.40 -18.63
C ILE A 403 8.30 -4.28 -20.14
N TYR A 404 9.29 -5.01 -20.67
CA TYR A 404 9.60 -5.02 -22.09
C TYR A 404 10.10 -6.37 -22.56
N ASN A 405 9.76 -6.68 -23.80
CA ASN A 405 10.31 -7.80 -24.54
C ASN A 405 10.48 -7.38 -26.00
N ALA A 406 11.69 -7.58 -26.52
CA ALA A 406 12.03 -7.26 -27.89
C ALA A 406 11.10 -7.99 -28.88
N PRO A 407 10.61 -7.30 -29.94
CA PRO A 407 9.82 -7.91 -30.99
C PRO A 407 10.53 -9.16 -31.55
N TYR A 408 9.76 -10.19 -31.92
CA TYR A 408 10.24 -11.43 -32.54
C TYR A 408 11.08 -12.36 -31.65
N TYR A 409 11.41 -11.97 -30.41
CA TYR A 409 12.04 -12.86 -29.45
C TYR A 409 11.00 -13.49 -28.52
N SER A 410 10.95 -14.82 -28.49
CA SER A 410 10.18 -15.53 -27.47
C SER A 410 10.72 -15.19 -26.08
N VAL A 411 9.82 -14.93 -25.13
CA VAL A 411 10.14 -14.90 -23.70
C VAL A 411 10.85 -16.20 -23.35
N TYR A 412 12.06 -16.11 -22.79
CA TYR A 412 13.02 -17.21 -22.61
C TYR A 412 12.38 -18.56 -22.22
N LEU A 413 12.72 -19.64 -22.94
CA LEU A 413 12.01 -20.93 -22.90
C LEU A 413 12.81 -22.06 -22.22
N LYS A 414 12.39 -22.46 -21.02
CA LYS A 414 12.07 -23.84 -20.56
C LYS A 414 11.81 -23.79 -19.05
N LYS A 415 10.69 -24.36 -18.57
CA LYS A 415 10.49 -24.59 -17.13
C LYS A 415 11.48 -25.65 -16.67
N TYR A 416 12.51 -25.26 -15.92
CA TYR A 416 13.39 -26.22 -15.25
C TYR A 416 12.78 -26.63 -13.92
N ARG A 417 12.87 -27.92 -13.57
CA ARG A 417 12.46 -28.42 -12.25
C ARG A 417 13.29 -27.69 -11.19
N ARG A 418 12.64 -27.13 -10.18
CA ARG A 418 13.28 -26.50 -9.02
C ARG A 418 14.17 -27.54 -8.31
N SER A 419 15.46 -27.58 -8.60
CA SER A 419 16.46 -28.12 -7.66
C SER A 419 17.16 -26.93 -7.02
N TRP A 420 16.47 -26.28 -6.09
CA TRP A 420 17.10 -25.26 -5.25
C TRP A 420 17.90 -25.97 -4.16
N GLU A 421 19.03 -26.55 -4.55
CA GLU A 421 19.88 -27.40 -3.70
C GLU A 421 20.34 -26.65 -2.46
N THR A 422 19.69 -26.97 -1.35
CA THR A 422 19.92 -26.33 -0.05
C THR A 422 21.37 -26.44 0.40
N GLU A 423 21.98 -27.62 0.24
CA GLU A 423 23.37 -27.88 0.61
C GLU A 423 24.35 -26.97 -0.12
N PHE A 424 24.11 -26.71 -1.41
CA PHE A 424 24.97 -25.84 -2.20
C PHE A 424 24.87 -24.37 -1.76
N LYS A 425 23.68 -23.90 -1.33
CA LYS A 425 23.53 -22.52 -0.80
C LYS A 425 24.37 -22.30 0.44
N GLU A 426 24.20 -23.21 1.40
CA GLU A 426 24.87 -23.11 2.68
C GLU A 426 26.37 -23.26 2.49
N LYS A 427 26.80 -24.17 1.62
CA LYS A 427 28.22 -24.32 1.27
C LYS A 427 28.78 -23.04 0.66
N TYR A 428 28.11 -22.46 -0.35
CA TYR A 428 28.58 -21.24 -1.01
C TYR A 428 28.65 -20.05 -0.05
N GLU A 429 27.64 -19.87 0.80
CA GLU A 429 27.66 -18.82 1.81
C GLU A 429 28.81 -19.06 2.81
N LYS A 430 28.96 -20.28 3.34
CA LYS A 430 30.02 -20.63 4.29
C LYS A 430 31.40 -20.37 3.70
N GLU A 431 31.61 -20.72 2.43
CA GLU A 431 32.84 -20.42 1.69
C GLU A 431 33.09 -18.91 1.62
N ARG A 432 32.06 -18.10 1.31
CA ARG A 432 32.19 -16.64 1.27
C ARG A 432 32.47 -16.02 2.64
N VAL A 433 31.84 -16.50 3.70
CA VAL A 433 32.10 -16.07 5.08
C VAL A 433 33.50 -16.48 5.53
N LEU A 434 34.00 -17.65 5.10
CA LEU A 434 35.36 -18.09 5.37
C LEU A 434 36.39 -17.16 4.69
N ILE A 435 36.20 -16.87 3.40
CA ILE A 435 37.05 -15.92 2.66
C ILE A 435 37.02 -14.54 3.33
N ALA A 436 35.83 -14.07 3.73
CA ALA A 436 35.68 -12.80 4.45
C ALA A 436 36.44 -12.81 5.78
N GLY A 437 36.43 -13.92 6.53
CA GLY A 437 37.19 -14.06 7.76
C GLY A 437 38.71 -14.03 7.54
N GLN A 438 39.20 -14.66 6.46
CA GLN A 438 40.61 -14.61 6.08
C GLN A 438 41.04 -13.18 5.72
N LEU A 439 40.27 -12.51 4.86
CA LEU A 439 40.52 -11.11 4.46
C LEU A 439 40.48 -10.15 5.67
N PHE A 440 39.61 -10.42 6.64
CA PHE A 440 39.54 -9.65 7.87
C PHE A 440 40.81 -9.82 8.72
N ALA A 441 41.26 -11.06 8.93
CA ALA A 441 42.50 -11.35 9.65
C ALA A 441 43.74 -10.75 8.93
N ASP A 442 43.77 -10.81 7.60
CA ASP A 442 44.81 -10.16 6.80
C ASP A 442 44.79 -8.64 7.02
N ALA A 443 43.60 -8.02 7.04
CA ALA A 443 43.44 -6.59 7.31
C ALA A 443 43.92 -6.18 8.71
N GLU A 444 43.71 -7.03 9.72
CA GLU A 444 44.22 -6.82 11.08
C GLU A 444 45.75 -6.93 11.14
N HIS A 445 46.36 -7.73 10.28
CA HIS A 445 47.82 -7.94 10.26
C HIS A 445 48.61 -6.78 9.65
N TYR A 446 47.98 -5.95 8.81
CA TYR A 446 48.55 -4.67 8.34
C TYR A 446 48.52 -3.62 9.46
N LEU A 447 49.39 -3.80 10.47
CA LEU A 447 49.46 -3.06 11.74
C LEU A 447 50.17 -1.69 11.69
N SER A 448 50.70 -1.25 10.54
CA SER A 448 51.40 0.04 10.44
C SER A 448 50.53 1.13 9.80
N ASP A 449 50.60 2.35 10.35
CA ASP A 449 49.90 3.56 9.85
C ASP A 449 50.19 3.89 8.36
N ASN A 450 51.19 3.23 7.76
CA ASN A 450 51.58 3.43 6.36
C ASN A 450 50.76 2.61 5.35
N ASN A 451 49.85 1.72 5.78
CA ASN A 451 49.08 0.83 4.88
C ASN A 451 47.55 0.94 5.07
N VAL A 452 47.05 2.10 5.50
CA VAL A 452 45.62 2.36 5.76
C VAL A 452 44.75 2.04 4.53
N THR A 453 45.19 2.42 3.32
CA THR A 453 44.47 2.11 2.07
C THR A 453 44.24 0.62 1.89
N VAL A 454 45.27 -0.19 2.12
CA VAL A 454 45.23 -1.66 1.95
C VAL A 454 44.25 -2.23 2.96
N LYS A 455 44.34 -1.81 4.23
CA LYS A 455 43.41 -2.22 5.29
C LYS A 455 41.96 -1.93 4.91
N ARG A 456 41.68 -0.73 4.41
CA ARG A 456 40.33 -0.34 4.02
C ARG A 456 39.82 -1.04 2.77
N VAL A 457 40.68 -1.31 1.77
CA VAL A 457 40.33 -2.14 0.60
C VAL A 457 39.98 -3.56 1.03
N LEU A 458 40.73 -4.14 1.96
CA LEU A 458 40.44 -5.46 2.50
C LEU A 458 39.09 -5.48 3.25
N PHE A 459 38.81 -4.49 4.11
CA PHE A 459 37.49 -4.40 4.76
C PHE A 459 36.34 -4.24 3.77
N ARG A 460 36.53 -3.45 2.70
CA ARG A 460 35.55 -3.39 1.62
C ARG A 460 35.32 -4.79 1.01
N ARG A 461 36.40 -5.54 0.73
CA ARG A 461 36.29 -6.92 0.22
C ARG A 461 35.60 -7.86 1.20
N VAL A 462 35.83 -7.71 2.51
CA VAL A 462 35.11 -8.46 3.56
C VAL A 462 33.61 -8.25 3.42
N ILE A 463 33.15 -7.00 3.34
CA ILE A 463 31.72 -6.65 3.18
C ILE A 463 31.17 -7.20 1.86
N GLU A 464 31.93 -7.09 0.76
CA GLU A 464 31.55 -7.63 -0.54
C GLU A 464 31.33 -9.15 -0.48
N GLN A 465 32.27 -9.90 0.10
CA GLN A 465 32.17 -11.36 0.20
C GLN A 465 30.95 -11.78 1.02
N ILE A 466 30.74 -11.16 2.19
CA ILE A 466 29.58 -11.44 3.05
C ILE A 466 28.28 -11.13 2.29
N GLY A 467 28.21 -9.96 1.65
CA GLY A 467 27.05 -9.54 0.89
C GLY A 467 26.71 -10.50 -0.25
N LEU A 468 27.71 -10.95 -1.02
CA LEU A 468 27.53 -11.92 -2.08
C LEU A 468 27.05 -13.28 -1.55
N GLY A 469 27.57 -13.73 -0.41
CA GLY A 469 27.12 -14.95 0.26
C GLY A 469 25.65 -14.88 0.64
N LEU A 470 25.24 -13.80 1.31
CA LEU A 470 23.85 -13.61 1.77
C LEU A 470 22.85 -13.41 0.61
N ILE A 471 23.24 -12.66 -0.43
CA ILE A 471 22.41 -12.50 -1.65
C ILE A 471 22.18 -13.87 -2.30
N TYR A 472 23.22 -14.71 -2.40
CA TYR A 472 23.05 -16.04 -2.95
C TYR A 472 22.20 -16.94 -2.05
N LEU A 473 22.42 -16.91 -0.73
CA LEU A 473 21.65 -17.71 0.24
C LEU A 473 20.15 -17.43 0.15
N HIS A 474 19.76 -16.15 0.05
CA HIS A 474 18.35 -15.75 0.08
C HIS A 474 17.70 -15.60 -1.29
N LEU A 475 18.42 -15.17 -2.32
CA LEU A 475 17.86 -14.93 -3.66
C LEU A 475 18.27 -16.00 -4.69
N GLY A 476 19.32 -16.78 -4.43
CA GLY A 476 19.91 -17.68 -5.42
C GLY A 476 20.59 -16.94 -6.58
N TYR A 477 20.84 -15.64 -6.42
CA TYR A 477 21.46 -14.81 -7.45
C TYR A 477 22.98 -14.80 -7.31
N LEU A 478 23.68 -15.10 -8.42
CA LEU A 478 25.14 -15.15 -8.48
C LEU A 478 25.65 -14.17 -9.54
N SER A 479 26.39 -13.16 -9.08
CA SER A 479 27.08 -12.16 -9.90
C SER A 479 28.49 -11.94 -9.37
N ASP A 480 29.42 -11.79 -10.29
CA ASP A 480 30.81 -11.36 -10.09
C ASP A 480 30.97 -9.84 -10.28
N LYS A 481 29.93 -9.15 -10.78
CA LYS A 481 29.96 -7.73 -11.14
C LYS A 481 28.81 -6.98 -10.48
N LEU A 482 28.89 -6.77 -9.17
CA LEU A 482 28.00 -5.87 -8.45
C LEU A 482 28.81 -4.68 -7.96
N SER A 483 28.33 -3.46 -8.24
CA SER A 483 28.82 -2.28 -7.54
C SER A 483 28.45 -2.39 -6.06
N MET A 484 29.16 -1.65 -5.20
CA MET A 484 28.80 -1.63 -3.78
C MET A 484 27.40 -1.04 -3.54
N ASN A 485 26.99 -0.07 -4.35
CA ASN A 485 25.62 0.49 -4.31
C ASN A 485 24.57 -0.58 -4.63
N SER A 486 24.76 -1.34 -5.71
CA SER A 486 23.83 -2.40 -6.10
C SER A 486 23.84 -3.53 -5.07
N LEU A 487 25.01 -3.87 -4.49
CA LEU A 487 25.15 -4.86 -3.43
C LEU A 487 24.30 -4.47 -2.20
N PHE A 488 24.48 -3.26 -1.67
CA PHE A 488 23.71 -2.77 -0.53
C PHE A 488 22.22 -2.69 -0.84
N SER A 489 21.87 -2.25 -2.05
CA SER A 489 20.46 -2.18 -2.47
C SER A 489 19.81 -3.56 -2.51
N LEU A 490 20.51 -4.59 -2.98
CA LEU A 490 20.05 -5.98 -2.98
C LEU A 490 20.01 -6.59 -1.57
N LEU A 491 20.91 -6.20 -0.67
CA LEU A 491 20.84 -6.62 0.73
C LEU A 491 19.62 -6.01 1.42
N LYS A 492 19.33 -4.72 1.19
CA LYS A 492 18.08 -4.06 1.66
C LYS A 492 16.83 -4.69 1.04
N TYR A 493 16.93 -5.16 -0.19
CA TYR A 493 15.87 -5.92 -0.85
C TYR A 493 15.56 -7.24 -0.14
N ILE A 494 16.43 -7.76 0.72
CA ILE A 494 16.20 -9.00 1.49
C ILE A 494 15.79 -8.62 2.92
N GLN A 495 14.49 -8.64 3.21
CA GLN A 495 13.91 -8.26 4.52
C GLN A 495 14.48 -9.00 5.76
N ARG A 496 15.19 -10.12 5.58
CA ARG A 496 15.77 -10.91 6.69
C ARG A 496 17.17 -10.44 7.09
N ILE A 497 17.79 -9.59 6.29
CA ILE A 497 19.15 -9.11 6.52
C ILE A 497 19.06 -7.77 7.23
N GLU A 498 19.71 -7.68 8.38
CA GLU A 498 19.94 -6.41 9.06
C GLU A 498 21.33 -5.93 8.66
N LEU A 499 21.39 -4.83 7.92
CA LEU A 499 22.66 -4.21 7.57
C LEU A 499 23.26 -3.59 8.84
N PRO A 500 24.55 -3.80 9.12
CA PRO A 500 25.18 -3.26 10.31
C PRO A 500 25.49 -1.76 10.21
N PHE A 501 25.05 -1.09 9.15
CA PHE A 501 25.32 0.33 8.86
C PHE A 501 24.08 1.18 9.14
N ASP A 502 24.25 2.32 9.79
CA ASP A 502 23.17 3.26 10.10
C ASP A 502 23.26 4.48 9.19
N HIS A 503 22.30 4.64 8.28
CA HIS A 503 22.28 5.77 7.33
C HIS A 503 21.95 7.12 7.96
N GLU A 504 21.45 7.16 9.21
CA GLU A 504 21.06 8.41 9.90
C GLU A 504 22.22 9.02 10.69
N ASN A 505 23.35 8.32 10.83
CA ASN A 505 24.54 8.80 11.52
C ASN A 505 25.54 9.43 10.53
N GLU A 506 25.92 10.68 10.75
CA GLU A 506 26.84 11.43 9.88
C GLU A 506 28.22 10.74 9.72
N LYS A 507 28.72 10.06 10.76
CA LYS A 507 29.98 9.30 10.68
C LYS A 507 29.84 8.05 9.81
N GLU A 508 28.68 7.40 9.84
CA GLU A 508 28.36 6.23 9.01
C GLU A 508 28.14 6.61 7.54
N ALA A 509 27.53 7.77 7.28
CA ALA A 509 27.35 8.28 5.92
C ALA A 509 28.70 8.48 5.22
N LYS A 510 29.72 8.99 5.92
CA LYS A 510 31.10 9.12 5.41
C LYS A 510 31.77 7.78 5.14
N ILE A 511 31.54 6.78 6.00
CA ILE A 511 32.06 5.41 5.77
C ILE A 511 31.41 4.77 4.55
N LEU A 512 30.10 4.93 4.39
CA LEU A 512 29.39 4.43 3.22
C LEU A 512 29.89 5.10 1.94
N GLN A 513 30.14 6.41 1.98
CA GLN A 513 30.77 7.11 0.87
C GLN A 513 32.12 6.48 0.52
N TYR A 514 32.98 6.22 1.52
CA TYR A 514 34.24 5.52 1.32
C TYR A 514 34.05 4.13 0.68
N LEU A 515 33.10 3.34 1.17
CA LEU A 515 32.81 2.00 0.65
C LEU A 515 32.29 2.03 -0.80
N PHE A 516 31.63 3.12 -1.19
CA PHE A 516 31.05 3.32 -2.52
C PHE A 516 32.02 3.94 -3.53
N GLU A 517 33.11 4.56 -3.07
CA GLU A 517 34.18 5.07 -3.92
C GLU A 517 34.99 3.91 -4.57
N THR A 518 35.60 4.18 -5.73
CA THR A 518 36.53 3.24 -6.36
C THR A 518 37.85 3.26 -5.60
N ALA A 519 38.54 2.12 -5.53
CA ALA A 519 39.82 2.01 -4.82
C ALA A 519 40.85 3.06 -5.29
N VAL A 520 40.78 3.47 -6.55
CA VAL A 520 41.66 4.50 -7.17
C VAL A 520 41.33 5.92 -6.68
N VAL A 521 40.04 6.24 -6.47
CA VAL A 521 39.61 7.56 -5.94
C VAL A 521 39.96 7.68 -4.46
N SER A 522 39.83 6.59 -3.70
CA SER A 522 40.19 6.53 -2.28
C SER A 522 41.69 6.75 -2.04
N ILE A 523 42.57 6.23 -2.90
CA ILE A 523 44.02 6.44 -2.85
C ILE A 523 44.39 7.93 -3.01
N ASN A 524 43.69 8.67 -3.86
CA ASN A 524 44.01 10.07 -4.16
C ASN A 524 43.50 11.07 -3.10
N LYS A 525 42.45 10.73 -2.33
CA LYS A 525 41.90 11.57 -1.24
C LYS A 525 42.64 11.41 0.09
N GLU A 526 43.35 10.30 0.31
CA GLU A 526 44.11 10.03 1.54
C GLU A 526 45.26 10.99 1.79
N ALA A 527 45.69 11.79 0.80
CA ALA A 527 46.61 12.89 1.04
C ALA A 527 46.04 13.99 1.98
N GLN A 528 44.75 13.94 2.34
CA GLN A 528 44.07 15.00 3.10
C GLN A 528 43.34 14.57 4.39
N ASP A 529 43.13 13.27 4.69
CA ASP A 529 42.26 12.87 5.82
C ASP A 529 42.78 11.63 6.61
N ASN A 530 43.71 11.87 7.55
CA ASN A 530 44.32 10.85 8.44
C ASN A 530 43.48 10.62 9.72
N ASN A 531 42.23 10.18 9.61
CA ASN A 531 41.37 10.00 10.78
C ASN A 531 41.15 8.51 11.14
N SER A 532 41.88 8.02 12.16
CA SER A 532 41.88 6.62 12.62
C SER A 532 40.57 6.15 13.26
N ASP A 533 39.65 7.06 13.59
CA ASP A 533 38.34 6.73 14.16
C ASP A 533 37.41 6.04 13.14
N TYR A 534 37.53 6.34 11.83
CA TYR A 534 36.72 5.69 10.79
C TYR A 534 37.14 4.26 10.54
N ASP A 535 38.43 3.95 10.62
CA ASP A 535 38.96 2.61 10.37
C ASP A 535 38.48 1.64 11.45
N LYS A 536 38.49 2.06 12.72
CA LYS A 536 37.92 1.29 13.84
C LYS A 536 36.41 1.09 13.68
N LEU A 537 35.70 2.07 13.13
CA LEU A 537 34.27 1.97 12.91
C LEU A 537 33.96 0.97 11.79
N ILE A 538 34.68 1.00 10.66
CA ILE A 538 34.57 0.00 9.58
C ILE A 538 34.88 -1.40 10.11
N GLU A 539 35.96 -1.55 10.88
CA GLU A 539 36.37 -2.82 11.50
C GLU A 539 35.24 -3.39 12.37
N ASN A 540 34.67 -2.58 13.25
CA ASN A 540 33.52 -2.96 14.06
C ASN A 540 32.30 -3.37 13.21
N ARG A 541 32.03 -2.68 12.10
CA ARG A 541 30.93 -3.06 11.19
C ARG A 541 31.20 -4.39 10.49
N CYS A 542 32.43 -4.67 10.09
CA CYS A 542 32.83 -5.96 9.54
C CYS A 542 32.62 -7.09 10.56
N ILE A 543 33.01 -6.90 11.82
CA ILE A 543 32.79 -7.88 12.90
C ILE A 543 31.29 -8.17 13.08
N LEU A 544 30.47 -7.12 13.16
CA LEU A 544 29.02 -7.25 13.27
C LEU A 544 28.43 -7.98 12.06
N PHE A 545 28.90 -7.67 10.85
CA PHE A 545 28.37 -8.30 9.64
C PHE A 545 28.74 -9.79 9.55
N LEU A 546 29.99 -10.13 9.87
CA LEU A 546 30.48 -11.50 9.93
C LEU A 546 29.66 -12.33 10.93
N LYS A 547 29.39 -11.77 12.11
CA LYS A 547 28.55 -12.42 13.12
C LYS A 547 27.14 -12.63 12.59
N HIS A 548 26.52 -11.59 12.01
CA HIS A 548 25.18 -11.69 11.45
C HIS A 548 25.08 -12.76 10.35
N ALA A 549 26.07 -12.82 9.45
CA ALA A 549 26.08 -13.81 8.37
C ALA A 549 26.12 -15.25 8.90
N LYS A 550 27.02 -15.53 9.85
CA LYS A 550 27.10 -16.84 10.53
C LYS A 550 25.78 -17.23 11.21
N ASP A 551 25.08 -16.26 11.82
CA ASP A 551 23.79 -16.49 12.45
C ASP A 551 22.69 -16.83 11.42
N GLN A 552 22.70 -16.20 10.24
CA GLN A 552 21.70 -16.45 9.19
C GLN A 552 21.80 -17.87 8.63
N VAL A 553 23.02 -18.39 8.43
CA VAL A 553 23.24 -19.78 8.01
C VAL A 553 22.61 -20.76 8.99
N THR A 554 22.90 -20.57 10.27
CA THR A 554 22.39 -21.42 11.35
C THR A 554 20.86 -21.37 11.39
N LYS A 555 20.27 -20.18 11.24
CA LYS A 555 18.81 -19.99 11.22
C LYS A 555 18.15 -20.63 10.00
N GLU A 556 18.77 -20.60 8.82
CA GLU A 556 18.21 -21.27 7.64
C GLU A 556 18.34 -22.80 7.76
N ALA A 557 19.47 -23.32 8.26
CA ALA A 557 19.68 -24.75 8.50
C ALA A 557 18.61 -25.34 9.45
N ILE A 558 18.28 -24.66 10.55
CA ILE A 558 17.26 -25.11 11.51
C ILE A 558 15.86 -25.19 10.89
N LYS A 559 15.49 -24.28 9.97
CA LYS A 559 14.17 -24.29 9.31
C LYS A 559 13.94 -25.51 8.41
N LEU A 560 15.01 -26.18 8.01
CA LEU A 560 14.97 -27.34 7.11
C LEU A 560 14.82 -28.65 7.87
N ASP A 561 15.36 -28.74 9.09
CA ASP A 561 15.12 -29.91 9.94
C ASP A 561 13.63 -30.05 10.33
N PHE A 562 12.90 -28.94 10.46
CA PHE A 562 11.44 -28.94 10.63
C PHE A 562 10.64 -29.27 9.35
N LYS A 563 11.30 -29.41 8.18
CA LYS A 563 10.68 -29.80 6.90
C LYS A 563 11.02 -31.22 6.46
N LYS A 564 11.70 -32.03 7.28
CA LYS A 564 11.70 -33.49 7.06
C LYS A 564 10.25 -33.98 7.16
N PRO A 565 9.72 -34.69 6.15
CA PRO A 565 8.37 -35.22 6.23
C PRO A 565 8.31 -36.16 7.42
N ILE A 566 7.47 -35.82 8.40
CA ILE A 566 6.95 -36.82 9.32
C ILE A 566 6.09 -37.71 8.44
N TYR A 567 6.63 -38.88 8.09
CA TYR A 567 5.86 -39.93 7.44
C TYR A 567 4.67 -40.26 8.36
N PHE A 568 3.46 -39.98 7.87
CA PHE A 568 2.24 -40.70 8.22
C PHE A 568 1.70 -41.33 6.95
#